data_AF-D6YZT9-F1
#
_entry.id   AF-D6YZT9-F1
#
_cell.length_a   1.000
_cell.length_b   1.000
_cell.length_c   1.000
_cell.angle_alpha   90.00
_cell.angle_beta   90.00
_cell.angle_gamma   90.00
#
_symmetry.space_group_name_H-M   'P 1'
#
loop_
_entity.id
_entity.type
_entity.pdbx_description
1 polymer ?
#
loop_
_entity_poly.entity_id
_entity_poly.type
_entity_poly.pdbx_seq_one_letter_code
_entity_poly.pdbx_strand_id
1 'polypeptide(L)'
;MKSFSKQHWQRRGMVLATIGTACLTFAAVAVGGSYRDSAHGNSDYGVNRSAIDPALANYATGNCAHCHESHASIEGREPEPSHGAAPKLLFARSFNRERTANPYLETDNFCFYCHNEESGPRVRNEDYSATFGGALSGSGPQSILAAFNQTSYHNLYDIRNFLRGTPGFGHFTAHSNPCSACHNPHLTKRNHDPGLPGFPLLSAITRPNEPGRLWGESETMADLLDHYEAPFAFADNREPAGVGQEDGTNTPDYVTFCTTCHNPDHYLWSTAHGRYLKKINWGNSGLRQDKHGALGRDGADHFREPYASPASHQNNFLLSCLDCHEPHGSENIRLLRRRVNGEDLEMNISALDETMSHLCRRCHTDDQAAGAGTGEANRWEYVHHLAPGAPYVQNMCGQCHDGHEGGGSGSIKSPIACGHCHGHGMNDSWAGDLQTGRRTF
;
A
#
# COMPACT_ATOMS: atom_id res chain seq x y z
N MET A 1 33.01 -45.01 68.59
CA MET A 1 33.09 -45.04 67.10
C MET A 1 31.70 -45.31 66.56
N LYS A 2 31.02 -44.28 66.05
CA LYS A 2 29.61 -44.35 65.61
C LYS A 2 29.54 -44.63 64.11
N SER A 3 28.82 -45.69 63.77
CA SER A 3 28.39 -46.08 62.42
C SER A 3 27.56 -44.97 61.78
N PHE A 4 27.96 -44.49 60.59
CA PHE A 4 27.19 -43.58 59.76
C PHE A 4 26.50 -44.36 58.64
N SER A 5 25.18 -44.19 58.57
CA SER A 5 24.21 -44.92 57.76
C SER A 5 24.30 -44.60 56.25
N LYS A 6 24.36 -45.65 55.44
CA LYS A 6 24.33 -45.64 53.95
C LYS A 6 22.96 -45.24 53.34
N GLN A 7 21.92 -44.96 54.14
CA GLN A 7 20.57 -44.72 53.62
C GLN A 7 20.33 -43.35 52.96
N HIS A 8 21.24 -42.37 53.11
CA HIS A 8 21.01 -41.02 52.59
C HIS A 8 21.31 -40.83 51.10
N TRP A 9 22.07 -41.73 50.45
CA TRP A 9 22.46 -41.56 49.06
C TRP A 9 21.44 -42.12 48.05
N GLN A 10 20.65 -43.14 48.41
CA GLN A 10 19.65 -43.71 47.50
C GLN A 10 18.39 -42.84 47.34
N ARG A 11 18.02 -42.04 48.35
CA ARG A 11 16.84 -41.16 48.26
C ARG A 11 17.08 -39.88 47.44
N ARG A 12 18.32 -39.44 47.27
CA ARG A 12 18.64 -38.22 46.49
C ARG A 12 18.68 -38.48 44.97
N GLY A 13 19.10 -39.66 44.53
CA GLY A 13 19.10 -40.01 43.10
C GLY A 13 17.69 -40.17 42.50
N MET A 14 16.75 -40.69 43.29
CA MET A 14 15.38 -40.97 42.81
C MET A 14 14.51 -39.70 42.69
N VAL A 15 14.77 -38.67 43.50
CA VAL A 15 14.09 -37.36 43.43
C VAL A 15 14.58 -36.52 42.25
N LEU A 16 15.87 -36.61 41.90
CA LEU A 16 16.43 -35.95 40.71
C LEU A 16 15.95 -36.57 39.40
N ALA A 17 15.79 -37.90 39.34
CA ALA A 17 15.25 -38.59 38.16
C ALA A 17 13.76 -38.29 37.90
N THR A 18 12.97 -38.08 38.96
CA THR A 18 11.53 -37.75 38.84
C THR A 18 11.30 -36.29 38.45
N ILE A 19 12.15 -35.35 38.89
CA ILE A 19 12.09 -33.94 38.46
C ILE A 19 12.54 -33.80 36.99
N GLY A 20 13.60 -34.50 36.57
CA GLY A 20 14.07 -34.47 35.18
C GLY A 20 13.06 -35.07 34.20
N THR A 21 12.34 -36.11 34.59
CA THR A 21 11.28 -36.73 33.77
C THR A 21 10.02 -35.86 33.74
N ALA A 22 9.65 -35.19 34.84
CA ALA A 22 8.53 -34.25 34.88
C ALA A 22 8.73 -33.03 33.95
N CYS A 23 9.96 -32.49 33.85
CA CYS A 23 10.28 -31.41 32.92
C CYS A 23 10.23 -31.82 31.43
N LEU A 24 10.34 -33.12 31.12
CA LEU A 24 10.23 -33.66 29.75
C LEU A 24 8.80 -34.08 29.38
N THR A 25 7.93 -34.33 30.35
CA THR A 25 6.51 -34.68 30.12
C THR A 25 5.59 -33.46 30.06
N PHE A 26 6.01 -32.33 30.62
CA PHE A 26 5.41 -31.05 30.24
C PHE A 26 6.03 -30.64 28.92
N ALA A 27 5.45 -31.14 27.83
CA ALA A 27 5.52 -30.43 26.56
C ALA A 27 4.94 -29.05 26.82
N ALA A 28 5.80 -28.11 27.23
CA ALA A 28 5.52 -26.70 27.03
C ALA A 28 5.18 -26.63 25.54
N VAL A 29 3.90 -26.40 25.25
CA VAL A 29 3.49 -26.04 23.91
C VAL A 29 4.45 -24.92 23.55
N ALA A 30 5.32 -25.14 22.57
CA ALA A 30 6.15 -24.07 22.06
C ALA A 30 5.14 -23.05 21.50
N VAL A 31 4.80 -22.07 22.34
CA VAL A 31 3.87 -21.02 21.98
C VAL A 31 4.66 -20.22 20.96
N GLY A 32 4.45 -20.50 19.68
CA GLY A 32 5.04 -19.73 18.58
C GLY A 32 4.54 -18.28 18.53
N GLY A 33 4.04 -17.73 19.66
CA GLY A 33 3.52 -16.39 19.83
C GLY A 33 2.57 -15.96 18.72
N SER A 34 2.61 -14.67 18.44
CA SER A 34 1.91 -14.03 17.32
C SER A 34 2.30 -14.56 15.94
N TYR A 35 3.42 -15.28 15.81
CA TYR A 35 3.82 -15.86 14.52
C TYR A 35 2.85 -16.95 14.06
N ARG A 36 2.32 -17.78 14.98
CA ARG A 36 1.32 -18.80 14.62
C ARG A 36 -0.01 -18.22 14.13
N ASP A 37 -0.27 -16.96 14.46
CA ASP A 37 -1.45 -16.23 14.01
C ASP A 37 -1.20 -15.45 12.71
N SER A 38 0.06 -15.39 12.25
CA SER A 38 0.43 -14.72 11.00
C SER A 38 0.13 -15.59 9.78
N ALA A 39 0.00 -14.94 8.63
CA ALA A 39 -0.14 -15.60 7.32
C ALA A 39 1.03 -16.53 7.00
N HIS A 40 2.21 -16.29 7.56
CA HIS A 40 3.39 -17.10 7.30
C HIS A 40 3.55 -18.26 8.28
N GLY A 41 3.13 -18.11 9.54
CA GLY A 41 3.33 -19.10 10.59
C GLY A 41 2.12 -19.95 10.94
N ASN A 42 0.97 -19.71 10.31
CA ASN A 42 -0.23 -20.50 10.49
C ASN A 42 -0.03 -21.97 10.06
N SER A 43 -0.55 -22.93 10.83
CA SER A 43 -0.38 -24.36 10.54
C SER A 43 -1.18 -24.87 9.34
N ASP A 44 -2.25 -24.17 8.97
CA ASP A 44 -3.21 -24.64 7.97
C ASP A 44 -2.87 -24.08 6.59
N TYR A 45 -2.38 -22.84 6.53
CA TYR A 45 -2.09 -22.13 5.28
C TYR A 45 -0.79 -21.31 5.29
N GLY A 46 0.06 -21.48 6.30
CA GLY A 46 1.37 -20.81 6.39
C GLY A 46 2.34 -21.23 5.28
N VAL A 47 3.57 -20.70 5.35
CA VAL A 47 4.59 -21.05 4.36
C VAL A 47 4.90 -22.53 4.46
N ASN A 48 4.86 -23.21 3.33
CA ASN A 48 5.32 -24.58 3.19
C ASN A 48 6.15 -24.72 1.92
N ARG A 49 7.39 -25.17 2.09
CA ARG A 49 8.35 -25.39 1.00
C ARG A 49 8.77 -26.85 0.84
N SER A 50 8.08 -27.80 1.49
CA SER A 50 8.43 -29.22 1.41
C SER A 50 8.34 -29.80 -0.01
N ALA A 51 7.50 -29.23 -0.86
CA ALA A 51 7.39 -29.60 -2.27
C ALA A 51 8.55 -29.08 -3.14
N ILE A 52 9.33 -28.11 -2.63
CA ILE A 52 10.45 -27.48 -3.34
C ILE A 52 11.78 -28.02 -2.79
N ASP A 53 11.85 -28.24 -1.48
CA ASP A 53 13.01 -28.78 -0.78
C ASP A 53 12.58 -30.00 0.07
N PRO A 54 12.94 -31.22 -0.36
CA PRO A 54 12.62 -32.45 0.38
C PRO A 54 13.19 -32.49 1.81
N ALA A 55 14.26 -31.75 2.12
CA ALA A 55 14.78 -31.66 3.49
C ALA A 55 13.77 -31.01 4.45
N LEU A 56 12.85 -30.19 3.89
CA LEU A 56 11.78 -29.55 4.64
C LEU A 56 10.54 -30.42 4.83
N ALA A 57 10.50 -31.65 4.28
CA ALA A 57 9.35 -32.54 4.38
C ALA A 57 8.99 -32.94 5.83
N ASN A 58 9.94 -32.85 6.76
CA ASN A 58 9.74 -33.14 8.18
C ASN A 58 9.30 -31.91 9.00
N TYR A 59 9.23 -30.73 8.38
CA TYR A 59 8.77 -29.51 9.04
C TYR A 59 7.29 -29.28 8.73
N ALA A 60 6.53 -28.90 9.75
CA ALA A 60 5.12 -28.56 9.59
C ALA A 60 4.96 -27.25 8.81
N THR A 61 3.87 -27.12 8.04
CA THR A 61 3.43 -25.85 7.46
C THR A 61 3.49 -24.73 8.50
N GLY A 62 4.02 -23.57 8.11
CA GLY A 62 4.20 -22.42 8.99
C GLY A 62 5.42 -22.51 9.91
N ASN A 63 6.22 -23.58 9.87
CA ASN A 63 7.46 -23.65 10.63
C ASN A 63 8.50 -22.64 10.12
N CYS A 64 9.26 -22.02 11.04
CA CYS A 64 10.31 -21.06 10.72
C CYS A 64 11.35 -21.58 9.72
N ALA A 65 11.58 -22.90 9.68
CA ALA A 65 12.51 -23.54 8.73
C ALA A 65 12.14 -23.34 7.25
N HIS A 66 10.87 -23.01 6.96
CA HIS A 66 10.48 -22.65 5.60
C HIS A 66 11.00 -21.27 5.18
N CYS A 67 11.33 -20.38 6.12
CA CYS A 67 11.87 -19.05 5.84
C CYS A 67 13.35 -18.90 6.24
N HIS A 68 13.76 -19.66 7.26
CA HIS A 68 15.08 -19.59 7.87
C HIS A 68 15.85 -20.91 7.75
N GLU A 69 17.12 -20.81 7.39
CA GLU A 69 18.10 -21.86 7.58
C GLU A 69 18.31 -22.06 9.08
N SER A 70 17.79 -23.17 9.61
CA SER A 70 17.81 -23.44 11.05
C SER A 70 19.21 -23.81 11.55
N HIS A 71 20.12 -24.19 10.65
CA HIS A 71 21.50 -24.59 10.90
C HIS A 71 22.31 -24.24 9.64
N ALA A 72 23.54 -23.71 9.78
CA ALA A 72 24.44 -23.51 8.64
C ALA A 72 24.63 -24.85 7.91
N SER A 73 23.93 -25.05 6.79
CA SER A 73 23.85 -26.27 5.98
C SER A 73 23.50 -27.54 6.79
N ILE A 74 22.36 -28.17 6.49
CA ILE A 74 22.23 -29.60 6.77
C ILE A 74 23.12 -30.30 5.73
N GLU A 75 24.30 -30.76 6.16
CA GLU A 75 25.22 -31.58 5.36
C GLU A 75 25.86 -30.92 4.11
N GLY A 76 25.99 -29.59 4.07
CA GLY A 76 26.76 -28.91 3.01
C GLY A 76 26.17 -29.03 1.61
N ARG A 77 24.85 -29.19 1.48
CA ARG A 77 24.15 -29.18 0.18
C ARG A 77 23.16 -28.04 0.10
N GLU A 78 23.21 -27.43 -1.08
CA GLU A 78 22.79 -26.08 -1.36
C GLU A 78 21.28 -25.84 -1.44
N PRO A 79 20.84 -24.58 -1.28
CA PRO A 79 21.57 -23.33 -1.07
C PRO A 79 22.83 -23.27 -0.18
N GLU A 80 24.07 -23.20 -0.68
CA GLU A 80 25.14 -22.49 0.01
C GLU A 80 24.64 -21.05 -0.01
N PRO A 81 24.73 -20.35 1.11
CA PRO A 81 24.41 -18.95 1.12
C PRO A 81 25.32 -18.26 0.09
N SER A 82 24.75 -17.81 -1.03
CA SER A 82 25.45 -17.09 -2.10
C SER A 82 26.26 -15.88 -1.61
N HIS A 83 26.07 -15.46 -0.35
CA HIS A 83 26.71 -14.33 0.31
C HIS A 83 27.19 -14.62 1.76
N GLY A 84 27.45 -15.88 2.12
CA GLY A 84 27.79 -16.27 3.50
C GLY A 84 26.59 -16.24 4.46
N ALA A 85 26.78 -16.59 5.73
CA ALA A 85 25.69 -16.65 6.73
C ALA A 85 24.85 -15.36 6.69
N ALA A 86 23.64 -15.46 6.14
CA ALA A 86 22.80 -14.29 5.93
C ALA A 86 22.49 -13.62 7.29
N PRO A 87 22.39 -12.28 7.37
CA PRO A 87 22.13 -11.52 8.62
C PRO A 87 20.85 -11.87 9.40
N LYS A 88 20.08 -12.86 8.93
CA LYS A 88 18.87 -13.41 9.54
C LYS A 88 18.70 -14.91 9.23
N LEU A 89 19.74 -15.58 8.72
CA LEU A 89 19.71 -16.95 8.24
C LEU A 89 18.53 -17.20 7.27
N LEU A 90 18.23 -16.28 6.35
CA LEU A 90 17.21 -16.52 5.33
C LEU A 90 17.77 -17.48 4.27
N PHE A 91 16.93 -18.37 3.75
CA PHE A 91 17.34 -19.34 2.71
C PHE A 91 17.67 -18.71 1.36
N ALA A 92 17.34 -17.43 1.17
CA ALA A 92 17.64 -16.67 -0.03
C ALA A 92 18.11 -15.26 0.34
N ARG A 93 18.73 -14.58 -0.63
CA ARG A 93 19.21 -13.22 -0.47
C ARG A 93 18.07 -12.30 -0.03
N SER A 94 18.27 -11.59 1.08
CA SER A 94 17.31 -10.60 1.61
C SER A 94 16.90 -9.57 0.54
N PHE A 95 17.88 -8.85 -0.03
CA PHE A 95 17.65 -7.88 -1.10
C PHE A 95 18.92 -7.68 -1.95
N ASN A 96 18.73 -7.54 -3.26
CA ASN A 96 19.77 -7.16 -4.22
C ASN A 96 19.97 -5.65 -4.24
N ARG A 97 21.04 -5.20 -3.56
CA ARG A 97 21.38 -3.79 -3.42
C ARG A 97 21.89 -3.14 -4.72
N GLU A 98 22.22 -3.93 -5.73
CA GLU A 98 22.63 -3.45 -7.05
C GLU A 98 21.43 -3.22 -7.96
N ARG A 99 20.25 -3.76 -7.62
CA ARG A 99 19.00 -3.54 -8.33
C ARG A 99 18.40 -2.20 -7.91
N THR A 100 18.67 -1.15 -8.67
CA THR A 100 18.23 0.22 -8.36
C THR A 100 16.87 0.61 -8.93
N ALA A 101 16.29 -0.22 -9.80
CA ALA A 101 15.00 -0.01 -10.46
C ALA A 101 14.47 -1.35 -10.99
N ASN A 102 13.19 -1.40 -11.37
CA ASN A 102 12.61 -2.49 -12.13
C ASN A 102 13.28 -2.62 -13.53
N PRO A 103 13.18 -3.78 -14.22
CA PRO A 103 12.52 -5.00 -13.78
C PRO A 103 13.29 -5.69 -12.64
N TYR A 104 12.55 -6.10 -11.61
CA TYR A 104 13.00 -6.98 -10.55
C TYR A 104 12.86 -8.44 -10.98
N LEU A 105 13.76 -9.28 -10.49
CA LEU A 105 13.72 -10.73 -10.60
C LEU A 105 13.42 -11.36 -9.24
N GLU A 106 13.02 -12.63 -9.21
CA GLU A 106 12.81 -13.39 -7.97
C GLU A 106 14.04 -13.37 -7.05
N THR A 107 15.24 -13.39 -7.64
CA THR A 107 16.52 -13.36 -6.92
C THR A 107 16.88 -11.99 -6.34
N ASP A 108 16.16 -10.93 -6.72
CA ASP A 108 16.42 -9.57 -6.24
C ASP A 108 15.84 -9.30 -4.85
N ASN A 109 14.86 -10.08 -4.39
CA ASN A 109 14.25 -9.89 -3.07
C ASN A 109 13.72 -11.21 -2.53
N PHE A 110 14.04 -11.53 -1.27
CA PHE A 110 13.54 -12.74 -0.59
C PHE A 110 12.02 -12.91 -0.70
N CYS A 111 11.25 -11.82 -0.58
CA CYS A 111 9.80 -11.86 -0.69
C CYS A 111 9.35 -12.30 -2.09
N PHE A 112 10.06 -11.90 -3.15
CA PHE A 112 9.71 -12.29 -4.53
C PHE A 112 9.92 -13.78 -4.78
N TYR A 113 10.76 -14.48 -4.02
CA TYR A 113 10.87 -15.93 -4.12
C TYR A 113 9.55 -16.67 -3.81
N CYS A 114 8.71 -16.08 -2.93
CA CYS A 114 7.43 -16.67 -2.56
C CYS A 114 6.23 -15.97 -3.21
N HIS A 115 6.35 -14.66 -3.44
CA HIS A 115 5.29 -13.80 -3.98
C HIS A 115 5.50 -13.52 -5.48
N ASN A 116 5.56 -14.60 -6.26
CA ASN A 116 5.65 -14.62 -7.71
C ASN A 116 4.65 -15.62 -8.32
N GLU A 117 4.65 -15.74 -9.65
CA GLU A 117 3.75 -16.62 -10.41
C GLU A 117 4.44 -17.91 -10.94
N GLU A 118 5.76 -17.97 -10.94
CA GLU A 118 6.54 -18.98 -11.66
C GLU A 118 7.13 -20.06 -10.74
N SER A 119 7.63 -19.67 -9.57
CA SER A 119 8.46 -20.50 -8.69
C SER A 119 8.05 -20.42 -7.20
N GLY A 120 8.61 -21.30 -6.38
CA GLY A 120 8.34 -21.30 -4.95
C GLY A 120 6.90 -21.69 -4.59
N PRO A 121 6.40 -21.28 -3.40
CA PRO A 121 5.02 -21.51 -2.96
C PRO A 121 3.94 -20.83 -3.82
N ARG A 122 4.31 -19.87 -4.68
CA ARG A 122 3.41 -19.14 -5.60
C ARG A 122 2.18 -18.55 -4.91
N VAL A 123 2.44 -17.64 -3.98
CA VAL A 123 1.36 -16.93 -3.29
C VAL A 123 0.72 -15.92 -4.24
N ARG A 124 -0.57 -16.10 -4.52
CA ARG A 124 -1.36 -15.13 -5.29
C ARG A 124 -1.60 -13.89 -4.44
N ASN A 125 -1.18 -12.74 -4.94
CA ASN A 125 -1.38 -11.43 -4.32
C ASN A 125 -1.79 -10.45 -5.40
N GLU A 126 -3.10 -10.22 -5.48
CA GLU A 126 -3.65 -9.27 -6.43
C GLU A 126 -3.47 -7.84 -5.91
N ASP A 127 -3.61 -6.89 -6.82
CA ASP A 127 -3.60 -5.47 -6.50
C ASP A 127 -4.80 -5.06 -5.63
N TYR A 128 -4.78 -3.83 -5.11
CA TYR A 128 -5.87 -3.30 -4.30
C TYR A 128 -7.16 -3.23 -5.13
N SER A 129 -7.06 -2.83 -6.40
CA SER A 129 -8.19 -2.80 -7.33
C SER A 129 -8.95 -4.14 -7.40
N ALA A 130 -8.27 -5.29 -7.47
CA ALA A 130 -8.92 -6.60 -7.45
C ALA A 130 -9.35 -7.04 -6.04
N THR A 131 -8.47 -6.88 -5.04
CA THR A 131 -8.71 -7.43 -3.70
C THR A 131 -9.81 -6.68 -2.95
N PHE A 132 -9.83 -5.36 -3.08
CA PHE A 132 -10.69 -4.46 -2.31
C PHE A 132 -11.50 -3.51 -3.20
N GLY A 133 -11.02 -3.18 -4.39
CA GLY A 133 -11.69 -2.26 -5.31
C GLY A 133 -12.79 -2.86 -6.17
N GLY A 134 -13.04 -4.17 -6.06
CA GLY A 134 -14.09 -4.87 -6.82
C GLY A 134 -13.76 -5.14 -8.28
N ALA A 135 -12.51 -4.98 -8.72
CA ALA A 135 -12.09 -5.39 -10.06
C ALA A 135 -12.14 -6.92 -10.18
N LEU A 136 -12.33 -7.41 -11.41
CA LEU A 136 -12.36 -8.85 -11.65
C LEU A 136 -11.03 -9.50 -11.22
N SER A 137 -11.10 -10.56 -10.44
CA SER A 137 -9.91 -11.33 -10.05
C SER A 137 -9.14 -11.79 -11.30
N GLY A 138 -7.83 -11.58 -11.31
CA GLY A 138 -6.93 -11.91 -12.42
C GLY A 138 -6.85 -10.86 -13.53
N SER A 139 -7.58 -9.74 -13.43
CA SER A 139 -7.53 -8.66 -14.43
C SER A 139 -6.34 -7.71 -14.29
N GLY A 140 -5.60 -7.79 -13.18
CA GLY A 140 -4.37 -7.03 -12.93
C GLY A 140 -3.21 -7.94 -12.56
N PRO A 141 -2.12 -7.38 -11.99
CA PRO A 141 -1.00 -8.17 -11.46
C PRO A 141 -1.50 -9.18 -10.41
N GLN A 142 -1.09 -10.44 -10.51
CA GLN A 142 -1.55 -11.50 -9.61
C GLN A 142 -0.50 -11.90 -8.57
N SER A 143 0.64 -11.22 -8.56
CA SER A 143 1.70 -11.40 -7.58
C SER A 143 2.37 -10.07 -7.23
N ILE A 144 3.04 -10.05 -6.08
CA ILE A 144 3.81 -8.87 -5.64
C ILE A 144 4.95 -8.60 -6.63
N LEU A 145 5.66 -9.62 -7.12
CA LEU A 145 6.69 -9.44 -8.16
C LEU A 145 6.11 -8.80 -9.43
N ALA A 146 4.96 -9.27 -9.92
CA ALA A 146 4.29 -8.68 -11.08
C ALA A 146 3.87 -7.23 -10.83
N ALA A 147 3.40 -6.90 -9.63
CA ALA A 147 3.02 -5.54 -9.26
C ALA A 147 4.23 -4.58 -9.25
N PHE A 148 5.37 -4.97 -8.66
CA PHE A 148 6.59 -4.14 -8.66
C PHE A 148 7.24 -3.99 -10.05
N ASN A 149 6.82 -4.79 -11.03
CA ASN A 149 7.28 -4.71 -12.41
C ASN A 149 6.31 -3.96 -13.34
N GLN A 150 5.31 -3.26 -12.79
CA GLN A 150 4.42 -2.38 -13.54
C GLN A 150 5.07 -1.05 -13.94
N THR A 151 4.36 -0.26 -14.77
CA THR A 151 4.76 1.07 -15.26
C THR A 151 5.22 2.00 -14.14
N SER A 152 4.46 2.06 -13.05
CA SER A 152 4.83 2.77 -11.84
C SER A 152 4.81 1.83 -10.65
N TYR A 153 5.74 2.06 -9.71
CA TYR A 153 5.94 1.20 -8.57
C TYR A 153 6.65 1.96 -7.46
N HIS A 154 6.50 1.48 -6.22
CA HIS A 154 7.35 1.90 -5.13
C HIS A 154 8.75 1.34 -5.31
N ASN A 155 9.73 2.19 -5.63
CA ASN A 155 11.10 1.72 -5.85
C ASN A 155 11.75 1.21 -4.55
N LEU A 156 11.99 -0.11 -4.49
CA LEU A 156 12.52 -0.78 -3.30
C LEU A 156 13.94 -0.33 -2.91
N TYR A 157 14.75 0.11 -3.88
CA TYR A 157 16.07 0.66 -3.62
C TYR A 157 15.98 2.03 -2.95
N ASP A 158 15.11 2.89 -3.47
CA ASP A 158 14.87 4.22 -2.91
C ASP A 158 14.27 4.13 -1.49
N ILE A 159 13.28 3.25 -1.28
CA ILE A 159 12.71 2.97 0.06
C ILE A 159 13.82 2.56 1.04
N ARG A 160 14.64 1.58 0.66
CA ARG A 160 15.73 1.08 1.50
C ARG A 160 16.71 2.20 1.87
N ASN A 161 17.02 3.09 0.94
CA ASN A 161 17.96 4.19 1.18
C ASN A 161 17.35 5.28 2.06
N PHE A 162 16.10 5.63 1.81
CA PHE A 162 15.36 6.59 2.63
C PHE A 162 15.28 6.14 4.09
N LEU A 163 14.79 4.92 4.34
CA LEU A 163 14.60 4.41 5.71
C LEU A 163 15.92 4.30 6.47
N ARG A 164 17.00 3.84 5.82
CA ARG A 164 18.32 3.75 6.45
C ARG A 164 18.89 5.13 6.81
N GLY A 165 18.59 6.15 6.01
CA GLY A 165 19.14 7.49 6.17
C GLY A 165 18.32 8.41 7.06
N THR A 166 17.13 8.00 7.48
CA THR A 166 16.15 8.91 8.11
C THR A 166 15.97 8.61 9.60
N PRO A 167 16.14 9.60 10.49
CA PRO A 167 15.82 9.46 11.91
C PRO A 167 14.38 8.96 12.13
N GLY A 168 14.17 8.11 13.13
CA GLY A 168 12.87 7.48 13.40
C GLY A 168 12.72 6.07 12.82
N PHE A 169 13.60 5.66 11.89
CA PHE A 169 13.63 4.31 11.32
C PHE A 169 14.87 3.51 11.75
N GLY A 170 15.41 3.78 12.95
CA GLY A 170 16.71 3.24 13.40
C GLY A 170 16.80 1.72 13.52
N HIS A 171 15.67 1.00 13.50
CA HIS A 171 15.64 -0.46 13.44
C HIS A 171 15.94 -1.00 12.03
N PHE A 172 15.84 -0.16 11.00
CA PHE A 172 16.06 -0.52 9.61
C PHE A 172 17.55 -0.43 9.25
N THR A 173 18.17 -1.58 9.03
CA THR A 173 19.63 -1.71 8.87
C THR A 173 20.05 -1.85 7.41
N ALA A 174 21.36 -1.87 7.16
CA ALA A 174 21.91 -2.16 5.83
C ALA A 174 21.52 -3.55 5.27
N HIS A 175 21.07 -4.47 6.12
CA HIS A 175 20.66 -5.83 5.75
C HIS A 175 19.15 -6.04 5.73
N SER A 176 18.37 -5.02 6.15
CA SER A 176 16.92 -5.07 6.13
C SER A 176 16.39 -5.14 4.70
N ASN A 177 15.30 -5.90 4.53
CA ASN A 177 14.57 -5.99 3.28
C ASN A 177 13.63 -4.78 3.18
N PRO A 178 13.57 -4.05 2.06
CA PRO A 178 12.64 -2.91 1.91
C PRO A 178 11.16 -3.31 2.08
N CYS A 179 10.76 -4.51 1.67
CA CYS A 179 9.40 -5.00 1.91
C CYS A 179 9.11 -5.16 3.41
N SER A 180 10.13 -5.50 4.21
CA SER A 180 9.95 -5.67 5.65
C SER A 180 9.79 -4.37 6.43
N ALA A 181 9.86 -3.21 5.76
CA ALA A 181 9.52 -1.94 6.35
C ALA A 181 8.01 -1.75 6.49
N CYS A 182 7.25 -2.25 5.51
CA CYS A 182 5.80 -2.13 5.44
C CYS A 182 5.08 -3.39 5.93
N HIS A 183 5.79 -4.52 5.97
CA HIS A 183 5.25 -5.81 6.37
C HIS A 183 6.18 -6.47 7.37
N ASN A 184 5.66 -6.88 8.53
CA ASN A 184 6.39 -7.78 9.39
C ASN A 184 5.94 -9.22 9.08
N PRO A 185 6.75 -10.05 8.41
CA PRO A 185 6.34 -11.39 8.03
C PRO A 185 5.99 -12.27 9.25
N HIS A 186 6.45 -11.92 10.45
CA HIS A 186 6.08 -12.61 11.67
C HIS A 186 4.71 -12.21 12.25
N LEU A 187 4.05 -11.20 11.69
CA LEU A 187 2.78 -10.65 12.21
C LEU A 187 1.71 -10.56 11.13
N THR A 188 2.07 -10.19 9.90
CA THR A 188 1.16 -9.97 8.75
C THR A 188 0.11 -11.06 8.63
N LYS A 189 -1.17 -10.69 8.57
CA LYS A 189 -2.31 -11.58 8.41
C LYS A 189 -2.73 -11.71 6.95
N ARG A 190 -3.50 -12.76 6.64
CA ARG A 190 -4.00 -13.07 5.31
C ARG A 190 -5.26 -12.24 5.04
N ASN A 191 -5.15 -11.23 4.18
CA ASN A 191 -6.20 -10.21 4.01
C ASN A 191 -6.83 -10.15 2.61
N HIS A 192 -6.65 -11.20 1.81
CA HIS A 192 -7.09 -11.28 0.40
C HIS A 192 -8.47 -11.93 0.19
N ASP A 193 -9.13 -12.44 1.24
CA ASP A 193 -10.32 -13.29 1.11
C ASP A 193 -11.46 -12.76 2.01
N PRO A 194 -12.58 -12.30 1.41
CA PRO A 194 -13.73 -11.76 2.14
C PRO A 194 -14.48 -12.81 2.98
N GLY A 195 -14.22 -14.11 2.76
CA GLY A 195 -14.79 -15.19 3.57
C GLY A 195 -14.09 -15.39 4.93
N LEU A 196 -12.97 -14.71 5.19
CA LEU A 196 -12.21 -14.89 6.43
C LEU A 196 -12.80 -14.09 7.61
N PRO A 197 -12.91 -14.67 8.82
CA PRO A 197 -13.30 -13.93 10.01
C PRO A 197 -12.37 -12.74 10.28
N GLY A 198 -12.95 -11.55 10.46
CA GLY A 198 -12.21 -10.31 10.69
C GLY A 198 -11.77 -9.58 9.42
N PHE A 199 -12.05 -10.11 8.23
CA PHE A 199 -11.98 -9.33 7.00
C PHE A 199 -12.96 -8.15 7.07
N PRO A 200 -12.62 -6.96 6.57
CA PRO A 200 -11.39 -6.56 5.86
C PRO A 200 -10.22 -6.12 6.76
N LEU A 201 -10.42 -6.07 8.07
CA LEU A 201 -9.45 -5.54 9.04
C LEU A 201 -8.33 -6.53 9.43
N LEU A 202 -8.25 -7.69 8.77
CA LEU A 202 -7.07 -8.54 8.83
C LEU A 202 -5.89 -7.74 8.24
N SER A 203 -4.98 -7.26 9.08
CA SER A 203 -3.92 -6.39 8.59
C SER A 203 -2.72 -7.16 8.05
N ALA A 204 -2.29 -6.81 6.84
CA ALA A 204 -1.03 -7.24 6.28
C ALA A 204 0.13 -6.26 6.54
N ILE A 205 -0.13 -5.10 7.12
CA ILE A 205 0.82 -3.99 7.20
C ILE A 205 1.27 -3.72 8.64
N THR A 206 2.52 -3.28 8.75
CA THR A 206 3.10 -2.70 9.97
C THR A 206 3.64 -1.33 9.62
N ARG A 207 3.40 -0.32 10.46
CA ARG A 207 3.90 1.03 10.17
C ARG A 207 5.43 1.04 10.11
N PRO A 208 6.04 1.74 9.12
CA PRO A 208 7.49 1.73 8.96
C PRO A 208 8.30 2.18 10.17
N ASN A 209 7.76 3.04 11.04
CA ASN A 209 8.40 3.48 12.28
C ASN A 209 8.01 2.64 13.52
N GLU A 210 7.08 1.69 13.38
CA GLU A 210 6.53 0.86 14.45
C GLU A 210 6.41 -0.62 14.01
N PRO A 211 7.51 -1.29 13.64
CA PRO A 211 7.49 -2.61 13.00
C PRO A 211 7.00 -3.76 13.90
N GLY A 212 6.83 -3.50 15.20
CA GLY A 212 6.47 -4.50 16.22
C GLY A 212 4.98 -4.76 16.35
N ARG A 213 4.12 -4.04 15.62
CA ARG A 213 2.66 -4.21 15.67
C ARG A 213 2.03 -4.07 14.30
N LEU A 214 0.94 -4.81 14.08
CA LEU A 214 0.07 -4.60 12.94
C LEU A 214 -0.61 -3.23 13.02
N TRP A 215 -0.86 -2.65 11.86
CA TRP A 215 -1.56 -1.37 11.72
C TRP A 215 -2.85 -1.58 10.93
N GLY A 216 -3.96 -0.99 11.36
CA GLY A 216 -5.21 -1.12 10.60
C GLY A 216 -6.15 -2.22 11.08
N GLU A 217 -5.85 -2.84 12.22
CA GLU A 217 -6.79 -3.77 12.87
C GLU A 217 -7.77 -3.02 13.78
N SER A 218 -7.28 -1.93 14.37
CA SER A 218 -8.06 -1.02 15.21
C SER A 218 -7.96 0.43 14.78
N GLU A 219 -6.95 0.80 14.00
CA GLU A 219 -6.81 2.14 13.43
C GLU A 219 -7.48 2.20 12.06
N THR A 220 -8.59 2.90 11.98
CA THR A 220 -9.45 2.93 10.80
C THR A 220 -9.57 4.33 10.24
N MET A 221 -10.02 4.45 9.00
CA MET A 221 -10.30 5.76 8.39
C MET A 221 -11.35 6.55 9.19
N ALA A 222 -12.26 5.86 9.89
CA ALA A 222 -13.24 6.48 10.78
C ALA A 222 -12.59 7.22 11.97
N ASP A 223 -11.38 6.83 12.39
CA ASP A 223 -10.69 7.43 13.54
C ASP A 223 -9.96 8.74 13.19
N LEU A 224 -9.72 9.00 11.90
CA LEU A 224 -8.85 10.08 11.47
C LEU A 224 -9.50 11.46 11.62
N LEU A 225 -10.71 11.62 11.09
CA LEU A 225 -11.59 12.80 11.17
C LEU A 225 -13.00 12.36 10.70
N ASP A 226 -14.08 12.94 11.23
CA ASP A 226 -15.51 12.57 11.02
C ASP A 226 -16.04 12.72 9.56
N HIS A 227 -15.21 12.53 8.53
CA HIS A 227 -15.46 12.98 7.16
C HIS A 227 -14.91 12.04 6.08
N TYR A 228 -14.65 10.76 6.38
CA TYR A 228 -14.34 9.77 5.35
C TYR A 228 -15.63 9.25 4.72
N GLU A 229 -15.63 9.08 3.39
CA GLU A 229 -16.72 8.46 2.63
C GLU A 229 -16.11 7.39 1.71
N ALA A 230 -16.41 6.13 2.00
CA ALA A 230 -15.87 5.00 1.25
C ALA A 230 -16.38 4.99 -0.20
N PRO A 231 -15.48 4.91 -1.21
CA PRO A 231 -15.90 4.76 -2.59
C PRO A 231 -16.66 3.44 -2.79
N PHE A 232 -17.40 3.33 -3.89
CA PHE A 232 -17.97 2.05 -4.30
C PHE A 232 -16.87 1.06 -4.72
N ALA A 233 -17.01 -0.21 -4.37
CA ALA A 233 -16.24 -1.31 -4.94
C ALA A 233 -16.91 -1.80 -6.24
N PHE A 234 -18.23 -1.97 -6.20
CA PHE A 234 -19.07 -2.35 -7.33
C PHE A 234 -20.54 -2.08 -7.01
N ALA A 235 -21.27 -1.56 -8.01
CA ALA A 235 -22.64 -1.07 -7.80
C ALA A 235 -22.69 -0.17 -6.55
N ASP A 236 -23.67 -0.38 -5.66
CA ASP A 236 -23.83 0.44 -4.46
C ASP A 236 -23.04 -0.10 -3.24
N ASN A 237 -22.24 -1.15 -3.40
CA ASN A 237 -21.47 -1.75 -2.30
C ASN A 237 -20.14 -1.00 -2.08
N ARG A 238 -19.82 -0.71 -0.81
CA ARG A 238 -18.66 0.09 -0.40
C ARG A 238 -17.34 -0.67 -0.42
N GLU A 239 -16.26 0.03 -0.75
CA GLU A 239 -14.90 -0.43 -0.45
C GLU A 239 -14.65 -0.46 1.07
N PRO A 240 -13.90 -1.45 1.57
CA PRO A 240 -13.25 -2.52 0.81
C PRO A 240 -14.17 -3.71 0.47
N ALA A 241 -13.97 -4.26 -0.73
CA ALA A 241 -14.51 -5.51 -1.27
C ALA A 241 -16.03 -5.68 -1.21
N GLY A 242 -16.78 -4.58 -1.18
CA GLY A 242 -18.24 -4.60 -1.10
C GLY A 242 -18.80 -4.91 0.29
N VAL A 243 -17.93 -5.00 1.31
CA VAL A 243 -18.32 -5.17 2.73
C VAL A 243 -17.93 -3.95 3.58
N GLY A 244 -17.43 -2.91 2.93
CA GLY A 244 -17.10 -1.65 3.56
C GLY A 244 -18.29 -0.97 4.19
N GLN A 245 -18.00 0.02 5.03
CA GLN A 245 -18.98 0.94 5.58
C GLN A 245 -18.65 2.34 5.08
N GLU A 246 -19.68 3.17 4.94
CA GLU A 246 -19.57 4.54 4.41
C GLU A 246 -18.53 5.35 5.20
N ASP A 247 -18.56 5.25 6.52
CA ASP A 247 -17.71 5.99 7.46
C ASP A 247 -16.26 5.49 7.56
N GLY A 248 -15.91 4.37 6.90
CA GLY A 248 -14.56 3.82 6.92
C GLY A 248 -14.20 3.02 8.17
N THR A 249 -15.15 2.64 9.02
CA THR A 249 -14.92 1.73 10.16
C THR A 249 -14.36 0.36 9.74
N ASN A 250 -14.57 -0.03 8.48
CA ASN A 250 -14.02 -1.22 7.85
C ASN A 250 -12.81 -0.94 6.94
N THR A 251 -12.23 0.25 6.99
CA THR A 251 -11.07 0.61 6.15
C THR A 251 -9.88 0.95 7.05
N PRO A 252 -8.75 0.23 6.96
CA PRO A 252 -7.54 0.62 7.66
C PRO A 252 -7.16 2.07 7.41
N ASP A 253 -6.60 2.74 8.42
CA ASP A 253 -6.02 4.08 8.27
C ASP A 253 -4.78 4.02 7.36
N TYR A 254 -5.00 4.09 6.05
CA TYR A 254 -3.92 4.12 5.08
C TYR A 254 -3.25 5.48 4.98
N VAL A 255 -3.91 6.56 5.43
CA VAL A 255 -3.34 7.91 5.42
C VAL A 255 -2.17 8.00 6.39
N THR A 256 -2.34 7.65 7.66
CA THR A 256 -1.27 7.66 8.67
C THR A 256 -0.17 6.67 8.30
N PHE A 257 -0.55 5.52 7.72
CA PHE A 257 0.41 4.56 7.20
C PHE A 257 1.30 5.17 6.09
N CYS A 258 0.71 5.68 5.01
CA CYS A 258 1.44 6.24 3.88
C CYS A 258 2.22 7.51 4.26
N THR A 259 1.64 8.38 5.08
CA THR A 259 2.26 9.64 5.52
C THR A 259 3.38 9.45 6.56
N THR A 260 3.56 8.23 7.07
CA THR A 260 4.77 7.88 7.83
C THR A 260 6.03 8.13 7.00
N CYS A 261 5.97 7.90 5.67
CA CYS A 261 7.05 8.25 4.74
C CYS A 261 6.73 9.51 3.94
N HIS A 262 5.50 9.65 3.44
CA HIS A 262 5.07 10.74 2.57
C HIS A 262 4.47 11.92 3.36
N ASN A 263 5.31 12.85 3.81
CA ASN A 263 4.84 13.99 4.60
C ASN A 263 5.54 15.30 4.19
N PRO A 264 5.15 16.45 4.79
CA PRO A 264 5.72 17.75 4.46
C PRO A 264 7.19 17.91 4.86
N ASP A 265 7.72 17.04 5.70
CA ASP A 265 9.06 17.17 6.26
C ASP A 265 10.08 16.35 5.47
N HIS A 266 9.68 15.16 5.00
CA HIS A 266 10.56 14.24 4.30
C HIS A 266 10.83 14.63 2.84
N TYR A 267 12.09 14.52 2.44
CA TYR A 267 12.51 14.64 1.04
C TYR A 267 12.78 13.25 0.48
N LEU A 268 11.86 12.76 -0.36
CA LEU A 268 11.94 11.44 -0.97
C LEU A 268 12.54 11.55 -2.38
N TRP A 269 13.72 10.97 -2.59
CA TRP A 269 14.32 10.91 -3.92
C TRP A 269 13.74 9.74 -4.71
N SER A 270 13.45 9.94 -6.00
CA SER A 270 13.09 8.89 -6.93
C SER A 270 14.18 8.73 -7.98
N THR A 271 14.84 7.57 -7.95
CA THR A 271 15.85 7.20 -8.95
C THR A 271 15.21 7.08 -10.34
N ALA A 272 14.00 6.50 -10.42
CA ALA A 272 13.28 6.35 -11.69
C ALA A 272 12.94 7.69 -12.37
N HIS A 273 12.71 8.75 -11.59
CA HIS A 273 12.38 10.08 -12.12
C HIS A 273 13.54 11.09 -12.08
N GLY A 274 14.69 10.72 -11.51
CA GLY A 274 15.85 11.62 -11.37
C GLY A 274 15.54 12.91 -10.59
N ARG A 275 14.59 12.87 -9.65
CA ARG A 275 14.16 14.04 -8.88
C ARG A 275 13.55 13.67 -7.52
N TYR A 276 13.41 14.67 -6.66
CA TYR A 276 12.58 14.53 -5.47
C TYR A 276 11.09 14.44 -5.83
N LEU A 277 10.38 13.58 -5.12
CA LEU A 277 8.94 13.47 -5.16
C LEU A 277 8.29 14.73 -4.56
N LYS A 278 7.07 15.01 -5.00
CA LYS A 278 6.27 16.08 -4.39
C LYS A 278 5.88 15.65 -2.97
N LYS A 279 5.90 16.61 -2.06
CA LYS A 279 5.52 16.40 -0.67
C LYS A 279 4.00 16.34 -0.57
N ILE A 280 3.52 15.49 0.33
CA ILE A 280 2.10 15.32 0.65
C ILE A 280 1.86 16.01 1.99
N ASN A 281 0.79 16.80 2.08
CA ASN A 281 0.35 17.41 3.32
C ASN A 281 -1.15 17.14 3.51
N TRP A 282 -1.45 15.99 4.09
CA TRP A 282 -2.83 15.56 4.34
C TRP A 282 -3.51 16.27 5.51
N GLY A 283 -2.79 17.15 6.23
CA GLY A 283 -3.31 17.90 7.36
C GLY A 283 -4.03 19.20 6.96
N ASN A 284 -4.59 19.88 7.96
CA ASN A 284 -5.31 21.15 7.80
C ASN A 284 -4.46 22.40 8.07
N SER A 285 -3.14 22.23 8.28
CA SER A 285 -2.19 23.33 8.57
C SER A 285 -0.92 23.23 7.71
N GLY A 286 -0.15 24.31 7.63
CA GLY A 286 1.08 24.37 6.83
C GLY A 286 0.89 24.68 5.34
N LEU A 287 2.00 24.62 4.59
CA LEU A 287 2.02 24.88 3.15
C LEU A 287 1.62 23.63 2.37
N ARG A 288 1.03 23.83 1.18
CA ARG A 288 0.76 22.76 0.21
C ARG A 288 -0.16 21.63 0.72
N GLN A 289 -1.14 21.98 1.56
CA GLN A 289 -2.20 21.06 2.00
C GLN A 289 -3.01 20.57 0.82
N ASP A 290 -3.32 19.27 0.85
CA ASP A 290 -4.16 18.56 -0.11
C ASP A 290 -5.66 18.74 0.22
N LYS A 291 -6.47 19.06 -0.78
CA LYS A 291 -7.94 19.13 -0.80
C LYS A 291 -8.63 17.81 -0.55
N HIS A 292 -8.03 16.70 -0.97
CA HIS A 292 -8.52 15.37 -0.59
C HIS A 292 -8.06 14.94 0.82
N GLY A 293 -7.28 15.80 1.50
CA GLY A 293 -6.89 15.66 2.90
C GLY A 293 -7.88 16.32 3.86
N ALA A 294 -7.37 16.80 5.00
CA ALA A 294 -8.19 17.44 6.03
C ALA A 294 -8.66 18.87 5.69
N LEU A 295 -8.37 19.39 4.50
CA LEU A 295 -8.73 20.75 4.12
C LEU A 295 -10.17 20.81 3.63
N GLY A 296 -10.99 21.66 4.24
CA GLY A 296 -12.36 21.89 3.79
C GLY A 296 -12.46 22.37 2.34
N ARG A 297 -13.60 22.05 1.73
CA ARG A 297 -13.97 22.46 0.37
C ARG A 297 -14.15 23.99 0.28
N ASP A 298 -13.79 24.57 -0.85
CA ASP A 298 -13.92 26.00 -1.14
C ASP A 298 -14.55 26.24 -2.51
N GLY A 299 -15.82 25.86 -2.65
CA GLY A 299 -16.58 26.06 -3.87
C GLY A 299 -17.74 25.08 -4.01
N ALA A 300 -18.38 25.10 -5.18
CA ALA A 300 -19.26 24.02 -5.59
C ALA A 300 -18.39 22.90 -6.16
N ASP A 301 -18.30 21.80 -5.42
CA ASP A 301 -17.62 20.61 -5.91
C ASP A 301 -18.63 19.70 -6.60
N HIS A 302 -18.28 19.34 -7.83
CA HIS A 302 -19.12 18.63 -8.76
C HIS A 302 -18.93 17.13 -8.56
N PHE A 303 -19.63 16.55 -7.58
CA PHE A 303 -19.46 15.16 -7.17
C PHE A 303 -20.40 14.18 -7.88
N ARG A 304 -19.94 12.95 -8.00
CA ARG A 304 -20.75 11.75 -8.25
C ARG A 304 -21.04 11.06 -6.92
N GLU A 305 -22.03 10.17 -6.92
CA GLU A 305 -22.21 9.28 -5.77
C GLU A 305 -20.96 8.40 -5.59
N PRO A 306 -20.58 8.13 -4.34
CA PRO A 306 -21.35 8.41 -3.11
C PRO A 306 -21.09 9.75 -2.44
N TYR A 307 -20.25 10.60 -3.03
CA TYR A 307 -19.88 11.87 -2.43
C TYR A 307 -20.96 12.94 -2.65
N ALA A 308 -21.78 12.78 -3.69
CA ALA A 308 -22.81 13.76 -4.06
C ALA A 308 -23.90 13.93 -2.98
N SER A 309 -24.48 12.83 -2.48
CA SER A 309 -25.53 12.92 -1.46
C SER A 309 -25.05 13.52 -0.13
N PRO A 310 -23.91 13.08 0.45
CA PRO A 310 -23.38 13.63 1.69
C PRO A 310 -22.85 15.06 1.57
N ALA A 311 -22.50 15.51 0.36
CA ALA A 311 -21.96 16.86 0.15
C ALA A 311 -22.88 17.99 0.62
N SER A 312 -24.19 17.72 0.76
CA SER A 312 -25.20 18.64 1.28
C SER A 312 -25.01 19.00 2.77
N HIS A 313 -24.36 18.14 3.54
CA HIS A 313 -24.19 18.30 4.99
C HIS A 313 -22.78 17.99 5.49
N GLN A 314 -21.90 17.44 4.66
CA GLN A 314 -20.47 17.28 4.92
C GLN A 314 -19.68 18.32 4.11
N ASN A 315 -18.82 19.09 4.79
CA ASN A 315 -18.02 20.16 4.16
C ASN A 315 -16.64 19.70 3.68
N ASN A 316 -16.26 18.47 3.94
CA ASN A 316 -15.01 17.87 3.51
C ASN A 316 -15.20 16.36 3.27
N PHE A 317 -14.39 15.79 2.38
CA PHE A 317 -14.24 14.35 2.22
C PHE A 317 -12.77 14.01 2.34
N LEU A 318 -12.38 13.50 3.52
CA LEU A 318 -11.05 12.94 3.69
C LEU A 318 -10.98 11.66 2.85
N LEU A 319 -10.04 11.55 1.93
CA LEU A 319 -9.82 10.32 1.18
C LEU A 319 -8.73 9.47 1.83
N SER A 320 -8.84 8.16 1.67
CA SER A 320 -7.75 7.22 1.89
C SER A 320 -6.75 7.33 0.74
N CYS A 321 -5.46 7.16 1.02
CA CYS A 321 -4.46 7.14 -0.04
C CYS A 321 -4.73 6.00 -1.06
N LEU A 322 -5.36 4.91 -0.61
CA LEU A 322 -5.67 3.78 -1.47
C LEU A 322 -6.99 3.93 -2.23
N ASP A 323 -7.74 5.03 -2.05
CA ASP A 323 -8.90 5.31 -2.92
C ASP A 323 -8.46 5.59 -4.36
N CYS A 324 -7.23 6.10 -4.53
CA CYS A 324 -6.67 6.44 -5.83
C CYS A 324 -5.37 5.71 -6.16
N HIS A 325 -4.64 5.15 -5.18
CA HIS A 325 -3.32 4.57 -5.41
C HIS A 325 -3.23 3.07 -5.08
N GLU A 326 -2.47 2.34 -5.90
CA GLU A 326 -1.99 1.00 -5.63
C GLU A 326 -0.78 1.04 -4.69
N PRO A 327 -0.70 0.18 -3.66
CA PRO A 327 0.38 0.24 -2.68
C PRO A 327 1.71 -0.34 -3.18
N HIS A 328 1.73 -1.13 -4.26
CA HIS A 328 2.95 -1.78 -4.76
C HIS A 328 3.36 -1.26 -6.14
N GLY A 329 2.48 -1.39 -7.12
CA GLY A 329 2.68 -0.90 -8.49
C GLY A 329 1.39 -0.89 -9.29
N SER A 330 1.38 -0.11 -10.36
CA SER A 330 0.25 0.07 -11.26
C SER A 330 0.72 0.28 -12.70
N GLU A 331 -0.10 -0.17 -13.64
CA GLU A 331 0.05 0.10 -15.07
C GLU A 331 -0.08 1.60 -15.40
N ASN A 332 -0.77 2.36 -14.54
CA ASN A 332 -0.87 3.81 -14.64
C ASN A 332 0.31 4.50 -13.94
N ILE A 333 0.56 5.75 -14.28
CA ILE A 333 1.58 6.56 -13.58
C ILE A 333 1.26 6.76 -12.11
N ARG A 334 2.29 7.08 -11.31
CA ARG A 334 2.15 7.50 -9.90
C ARG A 334 1.28 6.55 -9.07
N LEU A 335 1.36 5.27 -9.37
CA LEU A 335 0.61 4.21 -8.70
C LEU A 335 -0.91 4.36 -8.84
N LEU A 336 -1.44 5.12 -9.80
CA LEU A 336 -2.88 5.34 -9.89
C LEU A 336 -3.62 4.02 -10.11
N ARG A 337 -4.67 3.74 -9.34
CA ARG A 337 -5.49 2.53 -9.48
C ARG A 337 -6.11 2.45 -10.87
N ARG A 338 -6.28 1.22 -11.36
CA ARG A 338 -6.98 0.94 -12.61
C ARG A 338 -8.51 0.88 -12.46
N ARG A 339 -8.99 0.85 -11.21
CA ARG A 339 -10.42 0.89 -10.86
C ARG A 339 -10.64 1.72 -9.61
N VAL A 340 -11.55 2.69 -9.69
CA VAL A 340 -11.89 3.61 -8.59
C VAL A 340 -13.39 3.87 -8.60
N ASN A 341 -14.00 3.88 -7.42
CA ASN A 341 -15.43 4.19 -7.22
C ASN A 341 -16.37 3.35 -8.10
N GLY A 342 -16.19 2.02 -8.07
CA GLY A 342 -17.10 1.08 -8.70
C GLY A 342 -16.89 0.89 -10.21
N GLU A 343 -15.91 1.55 -10.80
CA GLU A 343 -15.70 1.58 -12.24
C GLU A 343 -14.21 1.48 -12.61
N ASP A 344 -13.93 0.72 -13.67
CA ASP A 344 -12.59 0.68 -14.27
C ASP A 344 -12.31 2.02 -14.96
N LEU A 345 -11.05 2.43 -15.01
CA LEU A 345 -10.64 3.57 -15.84
C LEU A 345 -10.83 3.21 -17.31
N GLU A 346 -11.26 4.17 -18.15
CA GLU A 346 -11.50 3.87 -19.57
C GLU A 346 -10.21 3.65 -20.36
N MET A 347 -9.07 4.10 -19.82
CA MET A 347 -7.76 3.90 -20.40
C MET A 347 -6.65 4.07 -19.38
N ASN A 348 -5.44 3.65 -19.76
CA ASN A 348 -4.26 3.82 -18.93
C ASN A 348 -3.79 5.27 -18.94
N ILE A 349 -3.52 5.80 -17.75
CA ILE A 349 -3.00 7.15 -17.53
C ILE A 349 -1.47 7.07 -17.58
N SER A 350 -0.88 7.55 -18.67
CA SER A 350 0.57 7.43 -18.93
C SER A 350 1.34 8.74 -18.68
N ALA A 351 0.64 9.86 -18.53
CA ALA A 351 1.23 11.17 -18.28
C ALA A 351 0.27 12.06 -17.46
N LEU A 352 0.72 13.27 -17.14
CA LEU A 352 -0.02 14.27 -16.35
C LEU A 352 -0.87 15.20 -17.22
N ASP A 353 -1.29 14.68 -18.36
CA ASP A 353 -2.01 15.37 -19.39
C ASP A 353 -3.53 15.27 -19.14
N GLU A 354 -4.33 15.48 -20.18
CA GLU A 354 -5.77 15.35 -20.13
C GLU A 354 -6.25 13.94 -19.73
N THR A 355 -5.44 12.88 -19.90
CA THR A 355 -5.85 11.51 -19.55
C THR A 355 -6.05 11.31 -18.06
N MET A 356 -5.48 12.17 -17.21
CA MET A 356 -5.79 12.19 -15.77
C MET A 356 -7.29 12.38 -15.48
N SER A 357 -8.06 12.97 -16.41
CA SER A 357 -9.50 13.13 -16.25
C SER A 357 -10.25 11.82 -16.04
N HIS A 358 -9.74 10.71 -16.59
CA HIS A 358 -10.35 9.39 -16.46
C HIS A 358 -10.46 8.96 -14.99
N LEU A 359 -9.44 9.29 -14.19
CA LEU A 359 -9.46 9.10 -12.73
C LEU A 359 -10.45 10.06 -12.07
N CYS A 360 -10.34 11.36 -12.35
CA CYS A 360 -11.15 12.38 -11.67
C CYS A 360 -12.65 12.15 -11.89
N ARG A 361 -13.05 11.71 -13.09
CA ARG A 361 -14.44 11.40 -13.41
C ARG A 361 -15.00 10.22 -12.64
N ARG A 362 -14.19 9.39 -11.97
CA ARG A 362 -14.71 8.35 -11.08
C ARG A 362 -15.48 8.94 -9.90
N CYS A 363 -15.10 10.14 -9.43
CA CYS A 363 -15.73 10.78 -8.27
C CYS A 363 -16.33 12.16 -8.59
N HIS A 364 -15.98 12.79 -9.71
CA HIS A 364 -16.48 14.10 -10.11
C HIS A 364 -17.29 14.07 -11.41
N THR A 365 -18.25 14.97 -11.57
CA THR A 365 -19.05 15.11 -12.79
C THR A 365 -18.29 15.97 -13.81
N ASP A 366 -18.06 15.43 -15.00
CA ASP A 366 -17.58 16.19 -16.15
C ASP A 366 -18.74 16.93 -16.84
N ASP A 367 -18.42 17.64 -17.93
CA ASP A 367 -19.38 18.41 -18.73
C ASP A 367 -20.57 17.56 -19.21
N GLN A 368 -20.30 16.34 -19.68
CA GLN A 368 -21.35 15.41 -20.12
C GLN A 368 -22.27 15.02 -18.95
N ALA A 369 -21.70 14.60 -17.81
CA ALA A 369 -22.49 14.23 -16.64
C ALA A 369 -23.27 15.41 -16.05
N ALA A 370 -22.72 16.62 -16.13
CA ALA A 370 -23.39 17.84 -15.72
C ALA A 370 -24.48 18.32 -16.70
N GLY A 371 -24.48 17.81 -17.94
CA GLY A 371 -25.35 18.32 -19.01
C GLY A 371 -25.09 19.79 -19.34
N ALA A 372 -23.85 20.26 -19.16
CA ALA A 372 -23.46 21.66 -19.24
C ALA A 372 -22.04 21.83 -19.81
N GLY A 373 -21.60 23.07 -20.06
CA GLY A 373 -20.34 23.33 -20.77
C GLY A 373 -20.41 22.88 -22.22
N THR A 374 -19.45 22.06 -22.63
CA THR A 374 -19.42 21.49 -23.99
C THR A 374 -20.47 20.40 -24.20
N GLY A 375 -21.00 19.80 -23.12
CA GLY A 375 -21.83 18.59 -23.18
C GLY A 375 -21.06 17.32 -23.59
N GLU A 376 -19.74 17.40 -23.72
CA GLU A 376 -18.87 16.28 -24.10
C GLU A 376 -18.10 15.73 -22.90
N ALA A 377 -17.78 14.43 -22.94
CA ALA A 377 -17.05 13.78 -21.86
C ALA A 377 -15.60 14.31 -21.78
N ASN A 378 -15.02 14.38 -20.58
CA ASN A 378 -13.62 14.78 -20.34
C ASN A 378 -13.23 16.20 -20.81
N ARG A 379 -14.17 17.13 -20.98
CA ARG A 379 -13.87 18.52 -21.39
C ARG A 379 -13.64 19.49 -20.23
N TRP A 380 -14.36 19.29 -19.12
CA TRP A 380 -14.25 20.06 -17.87
C TRP A 380 -14.41 21.58 -18.02
N GLU A 381 -15.04 22.07 -19.10
CA GLU A 381 -15.32 23.49 -19.24
C GLU A 381 -16.31 23.95 -18.17
N TYR A 382 -17.32 23.12 -17.88
CA TYR A 382 -18.37 23.48 -16.95
C TYR A 382 -17.80 23.83 -15.58
N VAL A 383 -17.02 22.92 -14.98
CA VAL A 383 -16.50 23.11 -13.62
C VAL A 383 -15.46 24.22 -13.51
N HIS A 384 -14.72 24.49 -14.59
CA HIS A 384 -13.66 25.51 -14.59
C HIS A 384 -14.15 26.91 -14.96
N HIS A 385 -15.24 27.03 -15.74
CA HIS A 385 -15.69 28.31 -16.30
C HIS A 385 -17.14 28.69 -16.05
N LEU A 386 -18.06 27.74 -15.88
CA LEU A 386 -19.50 28.01 -15.97
C LEU A 386 -20.26 27.68 -14.70
N ALA A 387 -19.72 26.77 -13.88
CA ALA A 387 -20.29 26.41 -12.60
C ALA A 387 -20.38 27.60 -11.64
N PRO A 388 -21.39 27.64 -10.76
CA PRO A 388 -21.41 28.58 -9.65
C PRO A 388 -20.13 28.46 -8.81
N GLY A 389 -19.35 29.55 -8.74
CA GLY A 389 -18.07 29.53 -8.05
C GLY A 389 -16.94 28.91 -8.86
N ALA A 390 -17.06 28.76 -10.18
CA ALA A 390 -15.97 28.39 -11.07
C ALA A 390 -14.73 29.29 -10.86
N PRO A 391 -13.50 28.73 -10.90
CA PRO A 391 -12.29 29.49 -10.65
C PRO A 391 -11.96 30.53 -11.73
N TYR A 392 -12.27 30.25 -13.01
CA TYR A 392 -11.79 31.07 -14.11
C TYR A 392 -12.93 31.61 -14.97
N VAL A 393 -12.82 32.87 -15.39
CA VAL A 393 -13.80 33.47 -16.31
C VAL A 393 -13.54 33.05 -17.77
N GLN A 394 -14.61 32.75 -18.51
CA GLN A 394 -14.53 32.21 -19.88
C GLN A 394 -13.93 33.19 -20.91
N ASN A 395 -13.85 34.49 -20.62
CA ASN A 395 -13.41 35.50 -21.59
C ASN A 395 -11.88 35.63 -21.75
N MET A 396 -11.08 34.80 -21.06
CA MET A 396 -9.62 34.82 -21.10
C MET A 396 -8.99 33.49 -21.56
N CYS A 397 -9.73 32.67 -22.32
CA CYS A 397 -9.29 31.34 -22.76
C CYS A 397 -7.87 31.32 -23.33
N GLY A 398 -7.49 32.35 -24.09
CA GLY A 398 -6.21 32.34 -24.79
C GLY A 398 -4.97 32.29 -23.89
N GLN A 399 -5.07 32.77 -22.66
CA GLN A 399 -3.93 32.80 -21.73
C GLN A 399 -3.59 31.41 -21.18
N CYS A 400 -4.58 30.51 -21.09
CA CYS A 400 -4.36 29.11 -20.68
C CYS A 400 -4.38 28.13 -21.86
N HIS A 401 -5.08 28.46 -22.96
CA HIS A 401 -5.34 27.51 -24.06
C HIS A 401 -4.61 27.83 -25.38
N ASP A 402 -4.02 29.03 -25.59
CA ASP A 402 -3.37 29.36 -26.87
C ASP A 402 -1.90 28.90 -26.97
N GLY A 403 -1.35 28.31 -25.89
CA GLY A 403 0.00 27.73 -25.86
C GLY A 403 0.06 26.22 -26.12
N HIS A 404 -1.09 25.57 -26.31
CA HIS A 404 -1.18 24.13 -26.56
C HIS A 404 -1.49 23.89 -28.05
N GLU A 405 -0.81 22.90 -28.66
CA GLU A 405 -0.97 22.55 -30.07
C GLU A 405 -2.45 22.28 -30.40
N GLY A 406 -3.13 23.25 -31.04
CA GLY A 406 -4.52 23.11 -31.49
C GLY A 406 -5.46 24.31 -31.27
N GLY A 407 -5.03 25.36 -30.55
CA GLY A 407 -5.90 26.48 -30.19
C GLY A 407 -6.13 27.54 -31.30
N GLY A 408 -6.84 27.21 -32.38
CA GLY A 408 -7.33 28.22 -33.33
C GLY A 408 -8.29 29.23 -32.66
N SER A 409 -8.31 30.49 -33.12
CA SER A 409 -9.30 31.47 -32.65
C SER A 409 -10.67 31.14 -33.26
N GLY A 410 -11.57 30.55 -32.46
CA GLY A 410 -12.95 30.26 -32.86
C GLY A 410 -13.37 28.78 -32.80
N SER A 411 -12.49 27.87 -32.38
CA SER A 411 -12.82 26.46 -32.14
C SER A 411 -12.83 26.13 -30.63
N ILE A 412 -13.61 25.13 -30.24
CA ILE A 412 -13.61 24.50 -28.92
C ILE A 412 -12.15 24.27 -28.50
N LYS A 413 -11.70 24.93 -27.42
CA LYS A 413 -10.31 24.86 -26.95
C LYS A 413 -10.06 23.54 -26.24
N SER A 414 -8.98 22.83 -26.59
CA SER A 414 -8.58 21.58 -25.93
C SER A 414 -8.41 21.78 -24.41
N PRO A 415 -8.73 20.77 -23.59
CA PRO A 415 -8.50 20.82 -22.15
C PRO A 415 -7.01 21.06 -21.85
N ILE A 416 -6.73 21.75 -20.76
CA ILE A 416 -5.36 21.85 -20.25
C ILE A 416 -4.96 20.56 -19.57
N ALA A 417 -3.67 20.23 -19.61
CA ALA A 417 -3.12 19.08 -18.88
C ALA A 417 -3.43 19.20 -17.38
N CYS A 418 -4.12 18.20 -16.81
CA CYS A 418 -4.63 18.29 -15.44
C CYS A 418 -3.49 18.51 -14.43
N GLY A 419 -2.32 17.91 -14.65
CA GLY A 419 -1.20 18.01 -13.72
C GLY A 419 -0.46 19.35 -13.71
N HIS A 420 -0.92 20.35 -14.47
CA HIS A 420 -0.50 21.74 -14.23
C HIS A 420 -1.03 22.28 -12.91
N CYS A 421 -2.23 21.84 -12.50
CA CYS A 421 -2.90 22.33 -11.29
C CYS A 421 -3.26 21.19 -10.33
N HIS A 422 -3.64 20.01 -10.81
CA HIS A 422 -4.15 18.92 -9.98
C HIS A 422 -3.05 17.92 -9.61
N GLY A 423 -2.74 17.85 -8.32
CA GLY A 423 -1.89 16.83 -7.71
C GLY A 423 -1.30 17.28 -6.38
N HIS A 424 -0.64 16.36 -5.68
CA HIS A 424 -0.16 16.65 -4.33
C HIS A 424 0.70 17.90 -4.21
N GLY A 425 0.27 18.80 -3.32
CA GLY A 425 0.92 20.07 -3.05
C GLY A 425 1.01 21.02 -4.25
N MET A 426 0.15 20.85 -5.25
CA MET A 426 -0.02 21.74 -6.39
C MET A 426 -1.06 22.83 -6.11
N ASN A 427 -1.05 23.85 -6.95
CA ASN A 427 -2.02 24.94 -6.98
C ASN A 427 -2.09 25.46 -8.43
N ASP A 428 -2.84 26.52 -8.64
CA ASP A 428 -3.01 27.16 -9.94
C ASP A 428 -1.90 28.17 -10.32
N SER A 429 -0.75 28.15 -9.65
CA SER A 429 0.35 29.10 -9.97
C SER A 429 0.88 28.97 -11.40
N TRP A 430 0.66 27.83 -12.07
CA TRP A 430 0.95 27.67 -13.50
C TRP A 430 0.17 28.67 -14.37
N ALA A 431 -1.03 29.08 -13.95
CA ALA A 431 -1.88 30.02 -14.67
C ALA A 431 -1.35 31.48 -14.64
N GLY A 432 -0.23 31.74 -13.95
CA GLY A 432 0.41 33.05 -13.93
C GLY A 432 -0.49 34.15 -13.39
N ASP A 433 -0.75 35.18 -14.19
CA ASP A 433 -1.61 36.32 -13.81
C ASP A 433 -3.08 35.93 -13.60
N LEU A 434 -3.50 34.75 -14.07
CA LEU A 434 -4.84 34.20 -13.87
C LEU A 434 -4.96 33.31 -12.64
N GLN A 435 -3.88 33.12 -11.86
CA GLN A 435 -3.97 32.33 -10.64
C GLN A 435 -5.03 32.94 -9.70
N THR A 436 -5.93 32.10 -9.22
CA THR A 436 -6.96 32.44 -8.26
C THR A 436 -6.47 32.26 -6.83
N GLY A 437 -5.33 31.57 -6.65
CA GLY A 437 -4.82 31.17 -5.35
C GLY A 437 -5.57 29.98 -4.76
N ARG A 438 -6.52 29.40 -5.51
CA ARG A 438 -7.22 28.18 -5.09
C ARG A 438 -6.27 27.01 -5.13
N ARG A 439 -6.52 26.09 -4.20
CA ARG A 439 -5.86 24.80 -4.20
C ARG A 439 -6.75 23.84 -4.94
N THR A 440 -6.16 23.15 -5.89
CA THR A 440 -6.84 22.36 -6.91
C THR A 440 -6.74 20.87 -6.62
N PHE A 441 -5.93 20.48 -5.64
CA PHE A 441 -5.81 19.12 -5.13
C PHE A 441 -5.31 19.12 -3.69
#